data_AF-A0A061RKT4-F1
#
_entry.id   AF-A0A061RKT4-F1
#
_cell.length_a   1.000
_cell.length_b   1.000
_cell.length_c   1.000
_cell.angle_alpha   90.00
_cell.angle_beta   90.00
_cell.angle_gamma   90.00
#
_symmetry.space_group_name_H-M   'P 1'
#
loop_
_entity.id
_entity.type
_entity.pdbx_description
1 polymer ?
#
loop_
_entity_poly.entity_id
_entity_poly.type
_entity_poly.pdbx_seq_one_letter_code
_entity_poly.pdbx_strand_id
1 'polypeptide(L)'
;MHFFYAQQLGGQDAPCTCEDGANEFVRKYFCDCIYSTSDTISFAFGMASIAVWLVAQIPQLVENYKNQRAEALSAWFLVDWLMGDTCNLLGCLASGNQLPTQVYTAGYFVLMDVVVLMQYIYYSAL
;
A
#
# COMPACT_ATOMS: atom_id res chain seq x y z
N MET A 1 -11.65 23.08 -10.61
CA MET A 1 -12.45 23.29 -9.39
C MET A 1 -13.75 22.45 -9.35
N HIS A 2 -14.14 21.76 -10.43
CA HIS A 2 -15.27 20.81 -10.46
C HIS A 2 -14.95 19.39 -9.94
N PHE A 3 -13.68 19.07 -9.69
CA PHE A 3 -13.26 17.76 -9.15
C PHE A 3 -13.46 17.62 -7.63
N PHE A 4 -13.72 18.72 -6.91
CA PHE A 4 -13.93 18.69 -5.45
C PHE A 4 -15.38 18.47 -5.02
N TYR A 5 -16.36 18.53 -5.94
CA TYR A 5 -17.77 18.38 -5.58
C TYR A 5 -18.27 16.92 -5.52
N ALA A 6 -17.61 15.99 -6.24
CA ALA A 6 -18.02 14.58 -6.25
C ALA A 6 -17.62 13.82 -4.97
N GLN A 7 -16.71 14.37 -4.16
CA GLN A 7 -16.22 13.73 -2.93
C GLN A 7 -17.04 14.13 -1.68
N GLN A 8 -18.04 15.02 -1.81
CA GLN A 8 -18.76 15.61 -0.67
C GLN A 8 -20.24 15.17 -0.54
N LEU A 9 -20.80 14.35 -1.45
CA LEU A 9 -22.17 13.82 -1.33
C LEU A 9 -22.25 12.41 -0.70
N GLY A 10 -21.12 11.79 -0.36
CA GLY A 10 -21.06 10.55 0.44
C GLY A 10 -20.90 10.83 1.94
N GLY A 11 -21.77 11.70 2.49
CA GLY A 11 -21.76 12.08 3.90
C GLY A 11 -21.83 10.89 4.85
N GLN A 12 -21.09 11.04 5.96
CA GLN A 12 -20.92 10.12 7.09
C GLN A 12 -22.22 9.47 7.58
N ASP A 13 -22.13 8.16 7.91
CA ASP A 13 -22.91 7.40 8.92
C ASP A 13 -23.41 5.98 8.52
N ALA A 14 -22.75 5.33 7.54
CA ALA A 14 -22.74 3.86 7.37
C ALA A 14 -21.47 3.42 6.59
N PRO A 15 -20.92 2.21 6.79
CA PRO A 15 -19.71 1.78 6.07
C PRO A 15 -20.05 1.61 4.58
N CYS A 16 -19.48 2.49 3.74
CA CYS A 16 -19.32 2.27 2.30
C CYS A 16 -20.63 2.41 1.48
N THR A 17 -21.21 3.62 1.49
CA THR A 17 -22.37 4.00 0.68
C THR A 17 -21.93 4.55 -0.69
N CYS A 18 -22.48 4.00 -1.77
CA CYS A 18 -22.26 4.45 -3.15
C CYS A 18 -23.63 4.74 -3.80
N GLU A 19 -23.67 5.60 -4.82
CA GLU A 19 -24.86 5.76 -5.68
C GLU A 19 -25.19 4.47 -6.45
N ASP A 20 -26.44 4.35 -6.90
CA ASP A 20 -26.94 3.20 -7.64
C ASP A 20 -26.15 2.98 -8.94
N GLY A 21 -25.83 1.72 -9.25
CA GLY A 21 -25.02 1.35 -10.41
C GLY A 21 -23.52 1.15 -10.12
N ALA A 22 -23.09 1.26 -8.87
CA ALA A 22 -21.73 0.90 -8.46
C ALA A 22 -21.51 -0.62 -8.44
N ASN A 23 -20.27 -1.06 -8.70
CA ASN A 23 -19.88 -2.46 -8.55
C ASN A 23 -20.00 -2.92 -7.08
N GLU A 24 -20.95 -3.83 -6.82
CA GLU A 24 -21.25 -4.28 -5.45
C GLU A 24 -20.10 -5.03 -4.78
N PHE A 25 -19.28 -5.76 -5.55
CA PHE A 25 -18.14 -6.48 -5.00
C PHE A 25 -17.09 -5.51 -4.45
N VAL A 26 -16.72 -4.52 -5.26
CA VAL A 26 -15.71 -3.53 -4.87
C VAL A 26 -16.22 -2.69 -3.69
N ARG A 27 -17.49 -2.28 -3.72
CA ARG A 27 -18.13 -1.56 -2.61
C ARG A 27 -18.06 -2.33 -1.30
N LYS A 28 -18.37 -3.62 -1.30
CA LYS A 28 -18.46 -4.43 -0.09
C LYS A 28 -17.10 -4.74 0.53
N TYR A 29 -16.09 -5.03 -0.29
CA TYR A 29 -14.78 -5.51 0.19
C TYR A 29 -13.73 -4.42 0.29
N PHE A 30 -13.76 -3.45 -0.63
CA PHE A 30 -12.75 -2.40 -0.74
C PHE A 30 -13.26 -1.04 -0.30
N CYS A 31 -14.57 -0.91 -0.09
CA CYS A 31 -15.21 0.35 0.29
C CYS A 31 -14.94 1.48 -0.72
N ASP A 32 -14.93 1.10 -1.99
CA ASP A 32 -14.70 1.99 -3.12
C ASP A 32 -15.88 1.93 -4.10
N CYS A 33 -16.15 3.03 -4.80
CA CYS A 33 -17.29 3.18 -5.68
C CYS A 33 -16.82 3.24 -7.14
N ILE A 34 -17.01 2.14 -7.87
CA ILE A 34 -16.59 1.99 -9.27
C ILE A 34 -17.81 1.86 -10.17
N TYR A 35 -17.90 2.71 -11.19
CA TYR A 35 -19.05 2.79 -12.11
C TYR A 35 -18.66 2.48 -13.55
N SER A 36 -17.50 2.96 -14.02
CA SER A 36 -17.06 2.80 -15.40
C SER A 36 -16.22 1.54 -15.62
N THR A 37 -16.23 1.03 -16.86
CA THR A 37 -15.31 -0.03 -17.30
C THR A 37 -13.85 0.42 -17.16
N SER A 38 -13.56 1.69 -17.43
CA SER A 38 -12.19 2.24 -17.29
C SER A 38 -11.72 2.22 -15.84
N ASP A 39 -12.62 2.53 -14.89
CA ASP A 39 -12.34 2.51 -13.46
C ASP A 39 -12.12 1.08 -12.98
N THR A 40 -12.92 0.13 -13.48
CA THR A 40 -12.78 -1.31 -13.18
C THR A 40 -11.43 -1.84 -13.65
N ILE A 41 -11.00 -1.47 -14.86
CA ILE A 41 -9.70 -1.89 -15.40
C ILE A 41 -8.56 -1.27 -14.59
N SER A 42 -8.65 0.02 -14.27
CA SER A 42 -7.66 0.72 -13.45
C SER A 42 -7.52 0.10 -12.07
N PHE A 43 -8.64 -0.24 -11.43
CA PHE A 43 -8.67 -0.92 -10.15
C PHE A 43 -8.04 -2.32 -10.24
N ALA A 44 -8.37 -3.10 -11.27
CA ALA A 44 -7.79 -4.43 -11.46
C ALA A 44 -6.26 -4.37 -11.63
N PHE A 45 -5.74 -3.43 -12.44
CA PHE A 45 -4.30 -3.23 -12.58
C PHE A 45 -3.65 -2.73 -11.29
N GLY A 46 -4.31 -1.84 -10.55
CA GLY A 46 -3.85 -1.39 -9.23
C GLY A 46 -3.73 -2.54 -8.23
N MET A 47 -4.75 -3.39 -8.14
CA MET A 47 -4.76 -4.57 -7.28
C MET A 47 -3.70 -5.60 -7.69
N ALA A 48 -3.53 -5.84 -8.99
CA ALA A 48 -2.48 -6.72 -9.49
C ALA A 48 -1.08 -6.18 -9.15
N SER A 49 -0.86 -4.89 -9.31
CA SER A 49 0.40 -4.22 -8.95
C SER A 49 0.72 -4.39 -7.47
N ILE A 50 -0.26 -4.10 -6.59
CA ILE A 50 -0.09 -4.28 -5.14
C ILE A 50 0.26 -5.73 -4.81
N ALA A 51 -0.44 -6.71 -5.39
CA ALA A 51 -0.17 -8.12 -5.15
C ALA A 51 1.27 -8.53 -5.51
N VAL A 52 1.79 -8.03 -6.63
CA VAL A 52 3.19 -8.26 -7.03
C VAL A 52 4.16 -7.62 -6.03
N TRP A 53 3.90 -6.38 -5.63
CA TRP A 53 4.75 -5.68 -4.66
C TRP A 53 4.78 -6.34 -3.28
N LEU A 54 3.65 -6.90 -2.81
CA LEU A 54 3.60 -7.61 -1.52
C LEU A 54 4.59 -8.77 -1.44
N VAL A 55 4.83 -9.46 -2.57
CA VAL A 55 5.71 -10.64 -2.62
C VAL A 55 7.12 -10.32 -3.14
N ALA A 56 7.31 -9.17 -3.77
CA ALA A 56 8.58 -8.79 -4.40
C ALA A 56 9.77 -8.77 -3.44
N GLN A 57 9.54 -8.47 -2.16
CA GLN A 57 10.59 -8.41 -1.13
C GLN A 57 10.94 -9.76 -0.50
N ILE A 58 10.10 -10.79 -0.70
CA ILE A 58 10.30 -12.12 -0.09
C ILE A 58 11.63 -12.76 -0.53
N PRO A 59 12.02 -12.77 -1.82
CA PRO A 59 13.31 -13.31 -2.24
C PRO A 59 14.49 -12.65 -1.55
N GLN A 60 14.45 -11.33 -1.34
CA GLN A 60 15.51 -10.61 -0.63
C GLN A 60 15.62 -11.06 0.82
N LEU A 61 14.48 -11.18 1.51
CA LEU A 61 14.43 -11.63 2.90
C LEU A 61 15.01 -13.04 3.07
N VAL A 62 14.64 -13.94 2.15
CA VAL A 62 15.10 -15.33 2.12
C VAL A 62 16.60 -15.41 1.83
N GLU A 63 17.09 -14.64 0.86
CA GLU A 63 18.49 -14.71 0.46
C GLU A 63 19.42 -14.07 1.50
N ASN A 64 19.01 -12.96 2.12
CA ASN A 64 19.70 -12.39 3.27
C ASN A 64 19.85 -13.41 4.40
N TYR A 65 18.77 -14.12 4.72
CA TYR A 65 18.78 -15.14 5.76
C TYR A 65 19.67 -16.34 5.39
N LYS A 66 19.60 -16.82 4.15
CA LYS A 66 20.40 -17.98 3.71
C LYS A 66 21.89 -17.68 3.62
N ASN A 67 22.25 -16.52 3.09
CA ASN A 67 23.65 -16.15 2.87
C ASN A 67 24.28 -15.46 4.06
N GLN A 68 23.47 -15.05 5.06
CA GLN A 68 23.89 -14.30 6.23
C GLN A 68 24.63 -13.00 5.84
N ARG A 69 24.23 -12.39 4.72
CA ARG A 69 24.81 -11.17 4.15
C ARG A 69 23.70 -10.39 3.44
N ALA A 70 23.74 -9.07 3.51
CA ALA A 70 22.70 -8.20 2.96
C ALA A 70 23.21 -7.19 1.92
N GLU A 71 24.35 -7.46 1.29
CA GLU A 71 25.02 -6.52 0.36
C GLU A 71 24.35 -6.38 -1.02
N ALA A 72 23.28 -7.13 -1.29
CA ALA A 72 22.60 -7.10 -2.58
C ALA A 72 21.88 -5.77 -2.87
N LEU A 73 21.53 -5.01 -1.82
CA LEU A 73 20.94 -3.67 -1.93
C LEU A 73 21.76 -2.65 -1.13
N SER A 74 21.79 -1.42 -1.64
CA SER A 74 22.44 -0.29 -0.97
C SER A 74 21.71 0.09 0.32
N ALA A 75 22.45 0.31 1.41
CA ALA A 75 21.89 0.77 2.68
C ALA A 75 21.12 2.09 2.55
N TRP A 76 21.67 3.03 1.76
CA TRP A 76 21.03 4.33 1.52
C TRP A 76 19.70 4.18 0.81
N PHE A 77 19.64 3.25 -0.15
CA PHE A 77 18.40 2.95 -0.86
C PHE A 77 17.34 2.38 0.07
N LEU A 78 17.70 1.49 1.01
CA LEU A 78 16.77 0.94 2.00
C LEU A 78 16.25 2.01 2.97
N VAL A 79 17.10 2.97 3.37
CA VAL A 79 16.68 4.09 4.23
C VAL A 79 15.72 5.04 3.49
N ASP A 80 16.03 5.38 2.24
CA ASP A 80 15.16 6.23 1.42
C ASP A 80 13.81 5.56 1.17
N TRP A 81 13.80 4.24 0.95
CA TRP A 81 12.58 3.46 0.80
C TRP A 81 11.73 3.52 2.07
N LEU A 82 12.32 3.19 3.22
CA LEU A 82 11.63 3.26 4.51
C LEU A 82 11.06 4.66 4.78
N MET A 83 11.81 5.71 4.43
CA MET A 83 11.35 7.09 4.57
C MET A 83 10.13 7.37 3.68
N GLY A 84 10.18 6.94 2.42
CA GLY A 84 9.08 7.08 1.47
C GLY A 84 7.81 6.37 1.95
N ASP A 85 7.93 5.12 2.37
CA ASP A 85 6.79 4.30 2.82
C ASP A 85 6.24 4.79 4.16
N THR A 86 7.08 5.30 5.04
CA THR A 86 6.64 5.98 6.27
C THR A 86 5.86 7.24 5.93
N CYS A 87 6.33 8.07 5.00
CA CYS A 87 5.60 9.26 4.56
C CYS A 87 4.28 8.88 3.88
N ASN A 88 4.24 7.79 3.11
CA ASN A 88 3.03 7.26 2.49
C ASN A 88 1.99 6.87 3.55
N LEU A 89 2.40 6.11 4.57
CA LEU A 89 1.53 5.72 5.69
C LEU A 89 1.05 6.94 6.47
N LEU A 90 1.94 7.87 6.81
CA LEU A 90 1.58 9.10 7.52
C LEU A 90 0.58 9.94 6.72
N GLY A 91 0.74 10.03 5.39
CA GLY A 91 -0.24 10.69 4.52
C GLY A 91 -1.63 10.05 4.59
N CYS A 92 -1.70 8.71 4.62
CA CYS A 92 -2.96 7.99 4.76
C CYS A 92 -3.61 8.25 6.13
N LEU A 93 -2.82 8.22 7.20
CA LEU A 93 -3.31 8.47 8.57
C LEU A 93 -3.73 9.93 8.78
N ALA A 94 -2.98 10.88 8.23
CA ALA A 94 -3.27 12.31 8.34
C ALA A 94 -4.54 12.71 7.57
N SER A 95 -4.85 12.03 6.46
CA SER A 95 -6.06 12.28 5.69
C SER A 95 -7.32 11.78 6.41
N GLY A 96 -7.22 10.72 7.22
CA GLY A 96 -8.30 10.21 8.08
C GLY A 96 -9.49 9.56 7.36
N ASN A 97 -9.59 9.70 6.04
CA ASN A 97 -10.67 9.18 5.19
C ASN A 97 -10.15 8.29 4.04
N GLN A 98 -8.91 7.83 4.11
CA GLN A 98 -8.32 7.00 3.07
C GLN A 98 -8.88 5.57 3.11
N LEU A 99 -8.93 4.91 1.94
CA LEU A 99 -9.40 3.53 1.81
C LEU A 99 -8.65 2.57 2.76
N PRO A 100 -9.35 1.66 3.46
CA PRO A 100 -8.72 0.73 4.40
C PRO A 100 -7.59 -0.08 3.78
N THR A 101 -7.75 -0.51 2.52
CA THR A 101 -6.74 -1.28 1.79
C THR A 101 -5.43 -0.52 1.63
N GLN A 102 -5.48 0.79 1.35
CA GLN A 102 -4.27 1.61 1.20
C GLN A 102 -3.54 1.75 2.54
N VAL A 103 -4.26 1.97 3.64
CA VAL A 103 -3.66 2.07 4.98
C VAL A 103 -2.98 0.75 5.37
N TYR A 104 -3.64 -0.39 5.15
CA TYR A 104 -3.06 -1.70 5.45
C TYR A 104 -1.85 -2.02 4.59
N THR A 105 -1.90 -1.74 3.29
CA THR A 105 -0.76 -1.95 2.39
C THR A 105 0.42 -1.06 2.75
N ALA A 106 0.19 0.22 3.06
CA ALA A 106 1.25 1.13 3.48
C ALA A 106 1.91 0.67 4.80
N GLY A 107 1.10 0.21 5.77
CA GLY A 107 1.62 -0.37 7.01
C GLY A 107 2.45 -1.63 6.79
N TYR A 108 2.04 -2.49 5.85
CA TYR A 108 2.80 -3.68 5.48
C TYR A 108 4.16 -3.33 4.87
N PHE A 109 4.23 -2.36 3.97
CA PHE A 109 5.51 -1.99 3.34
C PHE A 109 6.50 -1.41 4.36
N VAL A 110 6.05 -0.52 5.24
CA VAL A 110 6.89 -0.02 6.36
C VAL A 110 7.42 -1.17 7.22
N LEU A 111 6.58 -2.16 7.54
CA LEU A 111 7.01 -3.33 8.32
C LEU A 111 8.08 -4.13 7.58
N MET A 112 7.89 -4.40 6.29
CA MET A 112 8.85 -5.16 5.48
C MET A 112 10.20 -4.43 5.36
N ASP A 113 10.18 -3.12 5.13
CA ASP A 113 11.39 -2.29 5.05
C ASP A 113 12.18 -2.34 6.36
N VAL A 114 11.48 -2.21 7.49
CA VAL A 114 12.09 -2.30 8.82
C VAL A 114 12.73 -3.67 9.03
N VAL A 115 12.07 -4.77 8.63
CA VAL A 115 12.64 -6.12 8.74
C VAL A 115 13.89 -6.29 7.87
N VAL A 116 13.86 -5.83 6.61
CA VAL A 116 15.01 -5.92 5.70
C VAL A 116 16.17 -5.05 6.19
N LEU A 117 15.89 -3.85 6.70
CA LEU A 117 16.91 -2.97 7.28
C LEU A 117 17.51 -3.57 8.55
N MET A 118 16.71 -4.22 9.40
CA MET A 118 17.22 -4.95 10.56
C MET A 118 18.15 -6.11 10.14
N GLN A 119 17.77 -6.89 9.11
CA GLN A 119 18.67 -7.91 8.56
C GLN A 119 19.97 -7.31 8.05
N TYR A 120 19.90 -6.16 7.36
CA TYR A 120 21.09 -5.47 6.88
C TYR A 120 22.03 -5.10 8.03
N ILE A 121 21.52 -4.40 9.04
CA ILE A 121 22.33 -3.98 10.20
C ILE A 121 22.91 -5.19 10.94
N TYR A 122 22.12 -6.25 11.14
CA TYR A 122 22.57 -7.45 11.83
C TYR A 122 23.70 -8.15 11.06
N TYR A 123 23.53 -8.41 9.77
CA TYR A 123 24.54 -9.11 8.97
C TYR A 123 25.75 -8.25 8.62
N SER A 124 25.65 -6.93 8.64
CA SER A 124 26.81 -6.03 8.52
C SER A 124 27.60 -5.91 9.82
N ALA A 125 27.02 -6.27 10.97
CA ALA A 125 27.69 -6.26 12.27
C ALA A 125 28.37 -7.60 12.62
N LEU A 126 28.07 -8.68 11.88
CA LEU A 126 28.79 -9.96 11.94
C LEU A 126 30.07 -9.93 11.10
#